data_AF-A0A661ATI3-F1
#
_entry.id   AF-A0A661ATI3-F1
#
_cell.length_a   1.000
_cell.length_b   1.000
_cell.length_c   1.000
_cell.angle_alpha   90.00
_cell.angle_beta   90.00
_cell.angle_gamma   90.00
#
_symmetry.space_group_name_H-M   'P 1'
#
loop_
_entity.id
_entity.type
_entity.pdbx_description
1 polymer ?
#
loop_
_entity_poly.entity_id
_entity_poly.type
_entity_poly.pdbx_seq_one_letter_code
_entity_poly.pdbx_strand_id
1 'polypeptide(L)'
;MKGLIRDVFDALFKIKVDDLKGWEDTHLTDTMCERIKECLPEGIDIRHTHISGSSFYGKGFYPDIVVEKDSIKIAIEIKLINKFQNPAPTRQIAAGIGQCLVYTWCGYDSAFLFVIDHCGVLKRENPELLFEKFLWRHHKIKVVIRKFPHY
;
A
#
# COMPACT_ATOMS: atom_id res chain seq x y z
N MET A 1 -9.82 15.69 -6.56
CA MET A 1 -9.61 14.85 -5.34
C MET A 1 -10.37 13.52 -5.38
N LYS A 2 -11.71 13.48 -5.46
CA LYS A 2 -12.46 12.20 -5.42
C LYS A 2 -12.18 11.24 -6.60
N GLY A 3 -11.82 11.76 -7.78
CA GLY A 3 -11.46 10.96 -8.96
C GLY A 3 -10.18 10.16 -8.74
N LEU A 4 -9.04 10.85 -8.55
CA LEU A 4 -7.73 10.22 -8.38
C LEU A 4 -7.68 9.18 -7.25
N ILE A 5 -8.28 9.48 -6.10
CA ILE A 5 -8.34 8.55 -4.96
C ILE A 5 -9.10 7.27 -5.33
N ARG A 6 -10.21 7.40 -6.07
CA ARG A 6 -10.98 6.25 -6.55
C ARG A 6 -10.18 5.48 -7.59
N ASP A 7 -9.53 6.17 -8.52
CA ASP A 7 -8.75 5.54 -9.58
C ASP A 7 -7.57 4.74 -8.99
N VAL A 8 -6.89 5.29 -7.98
CA VAL A 8 -5.84 4.57 -7.21
C VAL A 8 -6.40 3.38 -6.45
N PHE A 9 -7.53 3.54 -5.77
CA PHE A 9 -8.21 2.43 -5.09
C PHE A 9 -8.55 1.30 -6.08
N ASP A 10 -9.18 1.64 -7.21
CA ASP A 10 -9.57 0.68 -8.24
C ASP A 10 -8.35 0.00 -8.87
N ALA A 11 -7.26 0.74 -9.09
CA ALA A 11 -5.99 0.18 -9.58
C ALA A 11 -5.42 -0.87 -8.61
N LEU A 12 -5.33 -0.55 -7.32
CA LEU A 12 -4.87 -1.49 -6.29
C LEU A 12 -5.77 -2.74 -6.20
N PHE A 13 -7.07 -2.60 -6.46
CA PHE A 13 -8.01 -3.73 -6.51
C PHE A 13 -7.94 -4.55 -7.80
N LYS A 14 -7.33 -4.05 -8.87
CA LYS A 14 -7.21 -4.80 -10.14
C LYS A 14 -5.98 -5.72 -10.17
N ILE A 15 -5.01 -5.52 -9.27
CA ILE A 15 -3.78 -6.32 -9.18
C ILE A 15 -4.10 -7.79 -8.88
N LYS A 16 -3.57 -8.70 -9.69
CA LYS A 16 -3.87 -10.15 -9.68
C LYS A 16 -2.75 -10.97 -9.04
N VAL A 17 -3.06 -12.22 -8.69
CA VAL A 17 -2.11 -13.15 -8.06
C VAL A 17 -0.90 -13.42 -8.97
N ASP A 18 -1.13 -13.56 -10.28
CA ASP A 18 -0.06 -13.85 -11.25
C ASP A 18 0.93 -12.69 -11.40
N ASP A 19 0.53 -11.48 -11.03
CA ASP A 19 1.43 -10.33 -10.96
C ASP A 19 2.44 -10.47 -9.80
N LEU A 20 2.18 -11.39 -8.86
CA LEU A 20 2.97 -11.59 -7.65
C LEU A 20 3.87 -12.85 -7.68
N LYS A 21 3.83 -13.63 -8.78
CA LYS A 21 4.67 -14.83 -8.92
C LYS A 21 6.15 -14.42 -9.05
N GLY A 22 7.00 -14.93 -8.14
CA GLY A 22 8.45 -14.71 -8.17
C GLY A 22 8.96 -13.57 -7.30
N TRP A 23 8.15 -13.03 -6.39
CA TRP A 23 8.54 -11.93 -5.50
C TRP A 23 9.44 -12.37 -4.34
N GLU A 24 10.73 -12.51 -4.61
CA GLU A 24 11.79 -12.44 -3.59
C GLU A 24 12.15 -10.94 -3.41
N ASP A 25 11.57 -10.30 -2.40
CA ASP A 25 11.73 -8.93 -1.82
C ASP A 25 12.29 -7.74 -2.65
N THR A 26 13.20 -7.86 -3.61
CA THR A 26 13.89 -6.71 -4.23
C THR A 26 13.17 -6.04 -5.40
N HIS A 27 12.12 -6.64 -5.97
CA HIS A 27 11.43 -6.10 -7.16
C HIS A 27 9.93 -5.85 -6.97
N LEU A 28 9.45 -5.97 -5.75
CA LEU A 28 8.04 -5.83 -5.40
C LEU A 28 7.51 -4.43 -5.75
N THR A 29 8.19 -3.39 -5.26
CA THR A 29 7.75 -2.00 -5.45
C THR A 29 7.76 -1.58 -6.91
N ASP A 30 8.77 -2.01 -7.70
CA ASP A 30 8.86 -1.70 -9.13
C ASP A 30 7.73 -2.35 -9.92
N THR A 31 7.50 -3.65 -9.69
CA THR A 31 6.40 -4.38 -10.33
C THR A 31 5.05 -3.74 -9.99
N MET A 32 4.86 -3.39 -8.72
CA MET A 32 3.66 -2.71 -8.24
C MET A 32 3.46 -1.35 -8.88
N CYS A 33 4.54 -0.56 -9.03
CA CYS A 33 4.51 0.73 -9.68
C CYS A 33 4.04 0.61 -11.13
N GLU A 34 4.62 -0.31 -11.91
CA GLU A 34 4.21 -0.55 -13.30
C GLU A 34 2.76 -1.03 -13.40
N ARG A 35 2.33 -1.96 -12.53
CA ARG A 35 0.93 -2.43 -12.53
C ARG A 35 -0.07 -1.36 -12.17
N ILE A 36 0.24 -0.50 -11.20
CA ILE A 36 -0.61 0.64 -10.85
C ILE A 36 -0.67 1.60 -12.04
N LYS A 37 0.45 1.85 -12.72
CA LYS A 37 0.53 2.70 -13.92
C LYS A 37 -0.35 2.18 -15.06
N GLU A 38 -0.29 0.89 -15.35
CA GLU A 38 -1.12 0.23 -16.38
C GLU A 38 -2.62 0.34 -16.07
N CYS A 39 -2.99 0.44 -14.80
CA CYS A 39 -4.39 0.51 -14.37
C CYS A 39 -4.94 1.93 -14.27
N LEU A 40 -4.07 2.94 -14.26
CA LEU A 40 -4.44 4.33 -14.06
C LEU A 40 -4.65 5.07 -15.40
N PRO A 41 -5.60 6.03 -15.46
CA PRO A 41 -5.77 6.87 -16.63
C PRO A 41 -4.50 7.65 -17.03
N GLU A 42 -4.41 8.03 -18.31
CA GLU A 42 -3.33 8.88 -18.80
C GLU A 42 -3.25 10.23 -18.06
N GLY A 43 -2.04 10.79 -18.01
CA GLY A 43 -1.76 12.07 -17.35
C GLY A 43 -1.69 12.00 -15.83
N ILE A 44 -1.52 10.80 -15.25
CA ILE A 44 -1.16 10.61 -13.85
C ILE A 44 0.33 10.31 -13.76
N ASP A 45 1.05 11.11 -12.96
CA ASP A 45 2.46 10.89 -12.67
C ASP A 45 2.60 9.88 -11.52
N ILE A 46 3.51 8.93 -11.66
CA ILE A 46 3.77 7.90 -10.65
C ILE A 46 5.26 7.81 -10.43
N ARG A 47 5.68 7.96 -9.18
CA ARG A 47 7.08 7.89 -8.76
C ARG A 47 7.24 6.79 -7.73
N HIS A 48 8.18 5.88 -7.95
CA HIS A 48 8.69 5.05 -6.85
C HIS A 48 9.69 5.86 -6.03
N THR A 49 9.75 5.64 -4.71
CA THR A 49 10.86 6.16 -3.90
C THR A 49 11.75 5.00 -3.50
N HIS A 50 12.59 4.55 -4.42
CA HIS A 50 13.54 3.48 -4.13
C HIS A 50 14.66 4.02 -3.23
N ILE A 51 14.57 3.79 -1.92
CA ILE A 51 15.74 3.83 -1.04
C ILE A 51 16.23 2.39 -0.90
N SER A 52 17.27 2.07 -1.68
CA SER A 52 18.01 0.83 -1.55
C SER A 52 18.36 0.58 -0.08
N GLY A 53 17.78 -0.47 0.51
CA GLY A 53 18.17 -0.96 1.83
C GLY A 53 17.32 -0.52 3.02
N SER A 54 16.24 0.25 2.87
CA SER A 54 15.24 0.32 3.93
C SER A 54 14.29 -0.86 3.77
N SER A 55 14.68 -1.97 4.41
CA SER A 55 13.84 -3.11 4.75
C SER A 55 12.35 -2.77 4.78
N PHE A 56 11.51 -3.66 4.24
CA PHE A 56 10.04 -3.73 4.42
C PHE A 56 9.56 -3.49 5.87
N TYR A 57 10.50 -3.52 6.83
CA TYR A 57 10.44 -3.14 8.23
C TYR A 57 10.86 -1.68 8.51
N GLY A 58 10.03 -0.71 8.12
CA GLY A 58 9.72 0.46 8.95
C GLY A 58 10.81 1.48 9.33
N LYS A 59 11.62 1.97 8.37
CA LYS A 59 12.50 3.14 8.60
C LYS A 59 12.50 4.20 7.48
N GLY A 60 11.60 4.09 6.49
CA GLY A 60 11.49 5.09 5.44
C GLY A 60 10.71 6.32 5.91
N PHE A 61 11.18 7.53 5.59
CA PHE A 61 10.36 8.75 5.62
C PHE A 61 9.57 8.95 4.32
N TYR A 62 9.76 8.05 3.35
CA TYR A 62 9.25 8.17 2.00
C TYR A 62 8.34 6.97 1.69
N PRO A 63 7.19 7.20 1.05
CA PRO A 63 6.26 6.13 0.67
C PRO A 63 6.81 5.29 -0.46
N ASP A 64 6.52 3.99 -0.47
CA ASP A 64 6.95 3.07 -1.54
C ASP A 64 6.61 3.61 -2.93
N ILE A 65 5.38 4.14 -3.08
CA ILE A 65 4.90 4.74 -4.34
C ILE A 65 4.19 6.08 -4.04
N VAL A 66 4.42 7.05 -4.91
CA VAL A 66 3.68 8.33 -4.96
C VAL A 66 2.92 8.41 -6.27
N VAL A 67 1.62 8.70 -6.18
CA VAL A 67 0.76 9.00 -7.33
C VAL A 67 0.39 10.47 -7.28
N GLU A 68 0.67 11.22 -8.35
CA GLU A 68 0.46 12.66 -8.42
C GLU A 68 -0.35 13.06 -9.66
N LYS A 69 -1.36 13.91 -9.46
CA LYS A 69 -2.09 14.57 -10.56
C LYS A 69 -2.70 15.88 -10.08
N ASP A 70 -2.55 16.93 -10.89
CA ASP A 70 -3.15 18.25 -10.66
C ASP A 70 -2.87 18.79 -9.23
N SER A 71 -1.62 18.67 -8.77
CA SER A 71 -1.14 19.02 -7.41
C SER A 71 -1.61 18.13 -6.26
N ILE A 72 -2.44 17.12 -6.52
CA ILE A 72 -2.86 16.13 -5.52
C ILE A 72 -1.82 15.02 -5.47
N LYS A 73 -1.33 14.72 -4.26
CA LYS A 73 -0.32 13.68 -4.01
C LYS A 73 -0.88 12.60 -3.10
N ILE A 74 -0.83 11.36 -3.58
CA ILE A 74 -1.27 10.17 -2.86
C ILE A 74 -0.03 9.32 -2.56
N ALA A 75 0.22 9.06 -1.28
CA ALA A 75 1.24 8.13 -0.84
C ALA A 75 0.68 6.70 -0.79
N ILE A 76 1.47 5.70 -1.17
CA ILE A 76 1.13 4.29 -1.05
C ILE A 76 2.26 3.59 -0.31
N GLU A 77 1.92 2.98 0.83
CA GLU A 77 2.75 2.06 1.60
C GLU A 77 2.35 0.62 1.28
N ILE A 78 3.31 -0.25 1.02
CA ILE A 78 3.10 -1.66 0.71
C ILE A 78 3.59 -2.51 1.89
N LYS A 79 2.76 -3.47 2.29
CA LYS A 79 3.12 -4.48 3.30
C LYS A 79 2.77 -5.86 2.79
N LEU A 80 3.79 -6.71 2.64
CA LEU A 80 3.62 -8.13 2.37
C LEU A 80 3.49 -8.88 3.70
N ILE A 81 2.41 -9.63 3.84
CA ILE A 81 2.15 -10.48 5.00
C ILE A 81 2.24 -11.93 4.57
N ASN A 82 3.10 -12.68 5.23
CA ASN A 82 3.36 -14.08 4.98
C ASN A 82 3.49 -14.82 6.33
N LYS A 83 3.03 -16.06 6.40
CA LYS A 83 3.15 -16.95 7.58
C LYS A 83 4.60 -17.21 8.00
N PHE A 84 5.55 -17.02 7.08
CA PHE A 84 6.97 -17.29 7.29
C PHE A 84 7.78 -16.06 7.74
N GLN A 85 7.18 -14.86 7.83
CA GLN A 85 7.89 -13.62 8.17
C GLN A 85 7.65 -13.16 9.62
N ASN A 86 8.69 -12.58 10.23
CA ASN A 86 8.70 -11.90 11.54
C ASN A 86 9.02 -10.42 11.27
N PRO A 87 8.26 -9.43 11.77
CA PRO A 87 7.25 -9.49 12.84
C PRO A 87 5.87 -10.01 12.42
N ALA A 88 5.11 -10.41 13.43
CA ALA A 88 3.75 -10.93 13.29
C ALA A 88 2.88 -10.01 12.41
N PRO A 89 1.93 -10.57 11.62
CA PRO A 89 1.08 -9.82 10.69
C PRO A 89 0.48 -8.52 11.24
N THR A 90 -0.05 -8.55 12.46
CA THR A 90 -0.66 -7.38 13.12
C THR A 90 0.35 -6.26 13.37
N ARG A 91 1.59 -6.58 13.71
CA ARG A 91 2.65 -5.58 13.90
C ARG A 91 3.04 -4.91 12.58
N GLN A 92 3.03 -5.66 11.48
CA GLN A 92 3.33 -5.10 10.15
C GLN A 92 2.24 -4.13 9.69
N ILE A 93 0.96 -4.46 9.92
CA ILE A 93 -0.16 -3.57 9.63
C ILE A 93 -0.07 -2.30 10.50
N ALA A 94 0.15 -2.46 11.80
CA ALA A 94 0.29 -1.32 12.72
C ALA A 94 1.45 -0.40 12.31
N ALA A 95 2.59 -0.97 11.91
CA ALA A 95 3.72 -0.21 11.38
C ALA A 95 3.35 0.54 10.08
N GLY A 96 2.66 -0.12 9.16
CA GLY A 96 2.16 0.51 7.93
C GLY A 96 1.18 1.67 8.18
N ILE A 97 0.27 1.51 9.15
CA ILE A 97 -0.64 2.60 9.58
C ILE A 97 0.18 3.77 10.14
N GLY A 98 1.17 3.49 10.97
CA GLY A 98 2.09 4.51 11.51
C GLY A 98 2.79 5.29 10.40
N GLN A 99 3.28 4.61 9.36
CA GLN A 99 3.90 5.27 8.20
C GLN A 99 2.92 6.14 7.43
N CYS A 100 1.72 5.63 7.13
CA CYS A 100 0.68 6.42 6.45
C CYS A 100 0.30 7.68 7.24
N LEU A 101 0.29 7.64 8.58
CA LEU A 101 0.08 8.84 9.41
C LEU A 101 1.18 9.88 9.19
N VAL A 102 2.44 9.46 9.20
CA VAL A 102 3.58 10.35 8.91
C VAL A 102 3.43 10.99 7.54
N TYR A 103 3.08 10.23 6.50
CA TYR A 103 2.90 10.77 5.15
C TYR A 103 1.82 11.87 5.11
N THR A 104 0.69 11.66 5.78
CA THR A 104 -0.38 12.68 5.81
C THR A 104 0.05 13.95 6.53
N TRP A 105 0.98 13.87 7.49
CA TRP A 105 1.58 15.04 8.14
C TRP A 105 2.67 15.71 7.30
N CYS A 106 3.33 14.96 6.42
CA CYS A 106 4.36 15.45 5.50
C CYS A 106 3.80 16.08 4.22
N GLY A 107 2.48 16.30 4.12
CA GLY A 107 1.87 17.06 3.03
C GLY A 107 1.33 16.22 1.86
N TYR A 108 1.22 14.90 2.03
CA TYR A 108 0.44 14.06 1.10
C TYR A 108 -1.06 14.21 1.40
N ASP A 109 -1.88 14.44 0.37
CA ASP A 109 -3.33 14.67 0.51
C ASP A 109 -4.09 13.43 1.04
N SER A 110 -3.56 12.24 0.74
CA SER A 110 -4.07 10.97 1.26
C SER A 110 -2.97 9.91 1.24
N ALA A 111 -3.16 8.86 2.04
CA ALA A 111 -2.25 7.73 2.07
C ALA A 111 -3.01 6.40 1.98
N PHE A 112 -2.45 5.44 1.26
CA PHE A 112 -2.96 4.10 1.12
C PHE A 112 -2.00 3.11 1.76
N LEU A 113 -2.51 2.28 2.66
CA LEU A 113 -1.79 1.09 3.13
C LEU A 113 -2.28 -0.11 2.31
N PHE A 114 -1.46 -0.55 1.36
CA PHE A 114 -1.73 -1.73 0.55
C PHE A 114 -1.12 -2.98 1.19
N VAL A 115 -1.98 -3.81 1.78
CA VAL A 115 -1.59 -5.04 2.46
C VAL A 115 -1.82 -6.24 1.54
N ILE A 116 -0.75 -6.96 1.26
CA ILE A 116 -0.73 -8.17 0.45
C ILE A 116 -0.69 -9.36 1.41
N ASP A 117 -1.84 -9.97 1.65
CA ASP A 117 -1.98 -11.16 2.50
C ASP A 117 -1.71 -12.42 1.67
N HIS A 118 -0.44 -12.79 1.62
CA HIS A 118 0.03 -14.01 0.98
C HIS A 118 -0.29 -15.20 1.87
N CYS A 119 -0.90 -16.24 1.30
CA CYS A 119 -1.35 -17.45 2.00
C CYS A 119 -2.58 -17.29 2.91
N GLY A 120 -3.27 -16.14 2.89
CA GLY A 120 -4.52 -15.95 3.66
C GLY A 120 -4.32 -16.01 5.17
N VAL A 121 -3.23 -15.45 5.67
CA VAL A 121 -2.82 -15.45 7.08
C VAL A 121 -3.73 -14.57 7.93
N LEU A 122 -4.24 -13.49 7.35
CA LEU A 122 -5.13 -12.59 8.07
C LEU A 122 -6.51 -13.22 8.28
N LYS A 123 -6.94 -13.29 9.54
CA LYS A 123 -8.31 -13.71 9.89
C LYS A 123 -9.33 -12.65 9.42
N ARG A 124 -10.58 -13.06 9.19
CA ARG A 124 -11.68 -12.16 8.75
C ARG A 124 -11.97 -11.05 9.76
N GLU A 125 -11.80 -11.34 11.04
CA GLU A 125 -12.05 -10.42 12.15
C GLU A 125 -10.75 -9.76 12.58
N ASN A 126 -10.23 -8.86 11.75
CA ASN A 126 -9.08 -8.05 12.12
C ASN A 126 -9.59 -6.72 12.71
N PRO A 127 -9.28 -6.39 13.97
CA PRO A 127 -9.76 -5.18 14.64
C PRO A 127 -9.37 -3.88 13.91
N GLU A 128 -8.35 -3.93 13.06
CA GLU A 128 -7.90 -2.82 12.22
C GLU A 128 -8.96 -2.41 11.17
N LEU A 129 -9.85 -3.32 10.75
CA LEU A 129 -10.97 -3.01 9.85
C LEU A 129 -12.03 -2.11 10.52
N LEU A 130 -12.18 -2.20 11.85
CA LEU A 130 -13.04 -1.29 12.62
C LEU A 130 -12.45 0.13 12.68
N PHE A 131 -11.12 0.23 12.58
CA PHE A 131 -10.37 1.48 12.64
C PHE A 131 -10.31 2.22 11.28
N GLU A 132 -10.58 1.54 10.16
CA GLU A 132 -10.54 2.13 8.81
C GLU A 132 -11.44 3.35 8.65
N LYS A 133 -12.65 3.33 9.21
CA LYS A 133 -13.58 4.46 9.12
C LYS A 133 -13.02 5.69 9.83
N PHE A 134 -12.35 5.49 10.97
CA PHE A 134 -11.70 6.57 11.72
C PHE A 134 -10.51 7.12 10.94
N LEU A 135 -9.61 6.24 10.47
CA LEU A 135 -8.44 6.58 9.65
C LEU A 135 -8.83 7.42 8.42
N TRP A 136 -9.88 7.03 7.71
CA TRP A 136 -10.32 7.78 6.54
C TRP A 136 -10.91 9.15 6.91
N ARG A 137 -11.75 9.21 7.96
CA ARG A 137 -12.41 10.45 8.36
C ARG A 137 -11.43 11.51 8.84
N HIS A 138 -10.47 11.11 9.67
CA HIS A 138 -9.58 12.02 10.38
C HIS A 138 -8.22 12.22 9.72
N HIS A 139 -7.71 11.21 9.02
CA HIS A 139 -6.34 11.22 8.49
C HIS A 139 -6.27 11.00 6.98
N LYS A 140 -7.40 10.78 6.28
CA LYS A 140 -7.40 10.43 4.84
C LYS A 140 -6.55 9.21 4.51
N ILE A 141 -6.46 8.27 5.45
CA ILE A 141 -5.75 7.00 5.27
C ILE A 141 -6.74 5.92 4.89
N LYS A 142 -6.45 5.19 3.82
CA LYS A 142 -7.23 4.03 3.38
C LYS A 142 -6.41 2.76 3.46
N VAL A 143 -6.88 1.76 4.19
CA VAL A 143 -6.30 0.43 4.18
C VAL A 143 -6.96 -0.39 3.08
N VAL A 144 -6.15 -1.07 2.28
CA VAL A 144 -6.59 -1.95 1.20
C VAL A 144 -5.92 -3.30 1.42
N ILE A 145 -6.70 -4.31 1.80
CA ILE A 145 -6.20 -5.66 2.03
C ILE A 145 -6.56 -6.55 0.85
N ARG A 146 -5.54 -7.18 0.25
CA ARG A 146 -5.69 -8.14 -0.83
C ARG A 146 -5.20 -9.51 -0.39
N LYS A 147 -6.11 -10.47 -0.40
CA LYS A 147 -5.79 -11.87 -0.08
C LYS A 147 -5.44 -12.61 -1.36
N PHE A 148 -4.29 -13.25 -1.33
CA PHE A 148 -3.81 -14.09 -2.40
C PHE A 148 -3.66 -15.50 -1.82
N PRO A 149 -4.75 -16.30 -1.81
CA PRO A 149 -4.68 -17.68 -1.33
C PRO A 149 -3.67 -18.44 -2.18
N HIS A 150 -2.90 -19.33 -1.53
CA HIS A 150 -1.84 -20.11 -2.15
C HIS A 150 -2.25 -20.72 -3.51
N TYR A 151 -1.30 -20.67 -4.45
CA TYR A 151 -1.21 -21.60 -5.57
C TYR A 151 -1.09 -23.06 -5.10
#